data_AF-A0A183PBJ5-F1
#
_entry.id   AF-A0A183PBJ5-F1
#
_cell.length_a   1.000
_cell.length_b   1.000
_cell.length_c   1.000
_cell.angle_alpha   90.00
_cell.angle_beta   90.00
_cell.angle_gamma   90.00
#
_symmetry.space_group_name_H-M   'P 1'
#
loop_
_entity.id
_entity.type
_entity.pdbx_description
1 polymer ?
#
loop_
_entity_poly.entity_id
_entity_poly.type
_entity_poly.pdbx_seq_one_letter_code
_entity_poly.pdbx_strand_id
1 'polypeptide(L)'
;MSTGVKCHRSCIEAFECLKRYKKHRYILFHIEDDKEIKVFCQADRTETYHNFKDSLLKKMDEGEGCYAVYDYEAEGKLPTLIFVSWVPSTLDVKKRMIYAASKSVLKSSLIGIKHEVEANDVDEIEEEELRKKAS
;
A
#
# COMPACT_ATOMS: atom_id res chain seq x y z
N MET A 1 -2.80 -10.22 -18.94
CA MET A 1 -1.60 -9.45 -19.35
C MET A 1 -0.62 -9.49 -18.19
N SER A 2 0.48 -10.24 -18.31
CA SER A 2 1.52 -10.30 -17.27
C SER A 2 2.54 -9.21 -17.56
N THR A 3 2.74 -8.27 -16.64
CA THR A 3 3.74 -7.19 -16.77
C THR A 3 5.17 -7.67 -16.53
N GLY A 4 5.38 -8.95 -16.17
CA GLY A 4 6.70 -9.47 -15.83
C GLY A 4 7.30 -8.88 -14.56
N VAL A 5 6.56 -8.00 -13.86
CA VAL A 5 6.98 -7.36 -12.62
C VAL A 5 7.07 -8.41 -11.52
N LYS A 6 8.18 -8.41 -10.80
CA LYS A 6 8.45 -9.36 -9.71
C LYS A 6 8.26 -8.68 -8.36
N CYS A 7 7.86 -9.47 -7.36
CA CYS A 7 7.84 -9.01 -5.98
C CYS A 7 9.20 -9.30 -5.35
N HIS A 8 9.92 -8.27 -4.89
CA HIS A 8 11.17 -8.47 -4.18
C HIS A 8 10.90 -9.14 -2.82
N ARG A 9 11.81 -10.01 -2.37
CA ARG A 9 11.65 -10.79 -1.13
C ARG A 9 11.46 -9.91 0.10
N SER A 10 12.08 -8.73 0.13
CA SER A 10 11.93 -7.76 1.23
C SER A 10 10.48 -7.35 1.48
N CYS A 11 9.61 -7.40 0.46
CA CYS A 11 8.20 -7.07 0.61
C CYS A 11 7.46 -8.06 1.50
N ILE A 12 7.79 -9.35 1.34
CA ILE A 12 7.22 -10.44 2.13
C ILE A 12 7.74 -10.35 3.56
N GLU A 13 9.05 -10.14 3.73
CA GLU A 13 9.69 -10.03 5.06
C GLU A 13 9.15 -8.84 5.87
N ALA A 14 9.00 -7.67 5.23
CA ALA A 14 8.40 -6.50 5.86
C ALA A 14 6.95 -6.78 6.27
N PHE A 15 6.15 -7.37 5.37
CA PHE A 15 4.75 -7.71 5.66
C PHE A 15 4.61 -8.72 6.78
N GLU A 16 5.46 -9.75 6.83
CA GLU A 16 5.49 -10.68 7.96
C GLU A 16 5.84 -9.98 9.27
N CYS A 17 6.76 -9.00 9.24
CA CYS A 17 7.10 -8.20 10.40
C CYS A 17 5.93 -7.36 10.92
N LEU A 18 5.17 -6.72 10.02
CA LEU A 18 3.96 -5.99 10.37
C LEU A 18 2.85 -6.93 10.86
N LYS A 19 2.60 -8.04 10.18
CA LYS A 19 1.51 -8.96 10.51
C LYS A 19 1.73 -9.71 11.82
N ARG A 20 2.92 -10.29 12.03
CA ARG A 20 3.22 -11.14 13.19
C ARG A 20 3.68 -10.35 14.41
N TYR A 21 4.62 -9.42 14.21
CA TYR A 21 5.26 -8.72 15.32
C TYR A 21 4.67 -7.33 15.59
N LYS A 22 3.75 -6.84 14.74
CA LYS A 22 3.08 -5.54 14.91
C LYS A 22 4.05 -4.36 15.07
N LYS A 23 5.27 -4.50 14.52
CA LYS A 23 6.34 -3.48 14.63
C LYS A 23 6.04 -2.20 13.87
N HIS A 24 5.31 -2.33 12.76
CA HIS A 24 5.03 -1.24 11.85
C HIS A 24 3.53 -0.90 11.83
N ARG A 25 3.19 0.38 11.65
CA ARG A 25 1.79 0.80 11.45
C ARG A 25 1.35 0.52 10.01
N TYR A 26 2.22 0.86 9.06
CA TYR A 26 2.01 0.62 7.65
C TYR A 26 3.34 0.36 6.93
N ILE A 27 3.24 -0.26 5.76
CA ILE A 27 4.36 -0.46 4.84
C ILE A 27 3.96 0.12 3.50
N LEU A 28 4.85 0.90 2.91
CA LEU A 28 4.71 1.44 1.56
C LEU A 28 5.59 0.66 0.59
N PHE A 29 5.07 0.38 -0.59
CA PHE A 29 5.74 -0.31 -1.67
C PHE A 29 5.66 0.53 -2.94
N HIS A 30 6.70 0.48 -3.75
CA HIS A 30 6.75 1.12 -5.05
C HIS A 30 7.30 0.16 -6.09
N ILE A 31 7.04 0.43 -7.36
CA ILE A 31 7.62 -0.30 -8.48
C ILE A 31 8.88 0.45 -8.93
N GLU A 32 10.02 -0.21 -8.85
CA GLU A 32 11.31 0.28 -9.34
C GLU A 32 11.56 -0.24 -10.76
N ASP A 33 12.03 0.65 -11.64
CA ASP A 33 12.40 0.38 -13.03
C ASP A 33 11.33 -0.34 -13.88
N ASP A 34 10.05 -0.18 -13.53
CA ASP A 34 8.92 -0.89 -14.17
C ASP A 34 9.06 -2.43 -14.12
N LYS A 35 9.89 -2.97 -13.21
CA LYS A 35 10.31 -4.40 -13.21
C LYS A 35 10.17 -5.08 -11.87
N GLU A 36 10.32 -4.37 -10.76
CA GLU A 36 10.34 -4.99 -9.44
C GLU A 36 9.62 -4.15 -8.40
N ILE A 37 8.82 -4.80 -7.57
CA ILE A 37 8.15 -4.16 -6.43
C ILE A 37 9.08 -4.25 -5.22
N LYS A 38 9.42 -3.09 -4.66
CA LYS A 38 10.27 -2.96 -3.46
C LYS A 38 9.57 -2.22 -2.34
N VAL A 39 10.09 -2.41 -1.13
CA VAL A 39 9.63 -1.68 0.06
C VAL A 39 10.25 -0.29 0.00
N PHE A 40 9.39 0.72 0.02
CA PHE A 40 9.78 2.12 0.07
C PHE A 40 9.96 2.59 1.50
N CYS A 41 9.00 2.29 2.37
CA CYS A 41 8.96 2.77 3.74
C CYS A 41 8.33 1.73 4.67
N GLN A 42 8.90 1.58 5.87
CA GLN A 42 8.32 0.81 6.96
C GLN A 42 8.11 1.77 8.13
N ALA A 43 6.87 2.21 8.31
CA ALA A 43 6.55 3.21 9.30
C ALA A 43 6.42 2.59 10.69
N ASP A 44 6.95 3.28 11.70
CA ASP A 44 6.85 2.84 13.10
C ASP A 44 5.40 2.77 13.57
N ARG A 45 5.16 2.00 14.64
CA ARG A 45 3.80 1.81 15.18
C ARG A 45 3.15 3.10 15.69
N THR A 46 3.96 4.10 16.03
CA THR A 46 3.54 5.42 16.53
C THR A 46 3.09 6.37 15.43
N GLU A 47 3.32 6.04 14.16
CA GLU A 47 2.97 6.87 13.03
C GLU A 47 1.45 6.98 12.85
N THR A 48 0.99 8.17 12.47
CA THR A 48 -0.44 8.46 12.32
C THR A 48 -0.93 8.28 10.88
N TYR A 49 -2.25 8.30 10.69
CA TYR A 49 -2.83 8.31 9.34
C TYR A 49 -2.41 9.54 8.53
N HIS A 50 -2.20 10.69 9.17
CA HIS A 50 -1.74 11.90 8.50
C HIS A 50 -0.35 11.68 7.86
N ASN A 51 0.58 11.12 8.63
CA ASN A 51 1.93 10.79 8.17
C ASN A 51 1.91 9.75 7.02
N PHE A 52 0.96 8.80 7.07
CA PHE A 52 0.69 7.88 5.97
C PHE A 52 0.26 8.62 4.70
N LYS A 53 -0.75 9.50 4.80
CA LYS A 53 -1.25 10.29 3.68
C LYS A 53 -0.16 11.18 3.09
N ASP A 54 0.60 11.88 3.91
CA ASP A 54 1.71 12.73 3.46
C ASP A 54 2.77 11.93 2.70
N SER A 55 3.09 10.71 3.15
CA SER A 55 4.04 9.83 2.47
C SER A 55 3.54 9.39 1.09
N LEU A 56 2.23 9.16 0.93
CA LEU A 56 1.60 8.85 -0.37
C LEU A 56 1.60 10.06 -1.31
N LEU A 57 1.29 11.25 -0.79
CA LEU A 57 1.27 12.49 -1.56
C LEU A 57 2.67 12.87 -2.05
N LYS A 58 3.68 12.72 -1.19
CA LYS A 58 5.09 12.91 -1.61
C LYS A 58 5.46 12.02 -2.79
N LYS A 59 4.98 10.77 -2.82
CA LYS A 59 5.21 9.86 -3.94
C LYS A 59 4.49 10.28 -5.21
N MET A 60 3.28 10.82 -5.08
CA MET A 60 2.57 11.43 -6.19
C MET A 60 3.35 12.62 -6.78
N ASP A 61 3.92 13.48 -5.94
CA ASP A 61 4.73 14.64 -6.37
C ASP A 61 6.01 14.22 -7.11
N GLU A 62 6.57 13.06 -6.76
CA GLU A 62 7.68 12.41 -7.49
C GLU A 62 7.22 11.77 -8.82
N GLY A 63 5.93 11.82 -9.14
CA GLY A 63 5.34 11.23 -10.34
C GLY A 63 5.31 9.70 -10.27
N GLU A 64 5.15 9.12 -9.09
CA GLU A 64 5.02 7.67 -8.87
C GLU A 64 3.71 7.27 -8.17
N GLY A 65 3.26 6.05 -8.47
CA GLY A 65 2.20 5.39 -7.69
C GLY A 65 2.78 4.70 -6.45
N CYS A 66 1.91 4.19 -5.60
CA CYS A 66 2.30 3.51 -4.38
C CYS A 66 1.29 2.42 -4.02
N TYR A 67 1.77 1.30 -3.49
CA TYR A 67 0.92 0.37 -2.74
C TYR A 67 1.23 0.48 -1.27
N ALA A 68 0.25 0.18 -0.43
CA ALA A 68 0.47 0.10 1.00
C ALA A 68 -0.25 -1.08 1.61
N VAL A 69 0.28 -1.53 2.75
CA VAL A 69 -0.50 -2.32 3.70
C VAL A 69 -0.58 -1.53 4.98
N TYR A 70 -1.79 -1.26 5.42
CA TYR A 70 -2.08 -0.55 6.65
C TYR A 70 -2.69 -1.52 7.67
N ASP A 71 -2.14 -1.56 8.87
CA ASP A 71 -2.71 -2.31 9.99
C ASP A 71 -3.65 -1.40 10.78
N TYR A 72 -4.93 -1.43 10.41
CA TYR A 72 -5.93 -0.54 10.96
C TYR A 72 -6.53 -1.12 12.24
N GLU A 73 -6.48 -0.34 13.31
CA GLU A 73 -7.04 -0.69 14.62
C GLU A 73 -8.22 0.24 14.91
N ALA A 74 -9.44 -0.28 14.75
CA ALA A 74 -10.65 0.39 15.18
C ALA A 74 -10.91 0.09 16.66
N GLU A 75 -11.38 1.09 17.41
CA GLU A 75 -11.80 0.91 18.80
C GLU A 75 -12.86 -0.18 18.93
N GLY A 76 -12.64 -1.14 19.83
CA GLY A 76 -13.57 -2.25 20.07
C GLY A 76 -13.60 -3.32 18.96
N LYS A 77 -12.70 -3.25 17.97
CA LYS A 77 -12.59 -4.25 16.89
C LYS A 77 -11.19 -4.84 16.79
N LEU A 78 -11.11 -6.00 16.13
CA LEU A 78 -9.83 -6.65 15.88
C LEU A 78 -9.02 -5.87 14.83
N PRO A 79 -7.68 -5.78 15.01
CA PRO A 79 -6.80 -5.19 14.01
C PRO A 79 -7.00 -5.85 12.64
N THR A 80 -7.11 -5.03 11.61
CA THR A 80 -7.44 -5.47 10.27
C THR A 80 -6.42 -4.95 9.28
N LEU A 81 -5.86 -5.88 8.50
CA LEU A 81 -4.92 -5.55 7.43
C LEU A 81 -5.67 -5.12 6.18
N ILE A 82 -5.43 -3.87 5.77
CA ILE A 82 -6.03 -3.25 4.60
C ILE A 82 -4.93 -3.01 3.57
N PHE A 83 -5.11 -3.55 2.37
CA PHE A 83 -4.29 -3.19 1.22
C PHE A 83 -4.80 -1.89 0.61
N VAL A 84 -3.90 -0.99 0.28
CA VAL A 84 -4.24 0.29 -0.32
C VAL A 84 -3.45 0.44 -1.60
N SER A 85 -4.15 0.68 -2.70
CA SER A 85 -3.56 0.95 -4.01
C SER A 85 -3.75 2.42 -4.34
N TRP A 86 -2.68 3.19 -4.24
CA TRP A 86 -2.65 4.62 -4.56
C TRP A 86 -2.05 4.83 -5.95
N VAL A 87 -2.91 5.13 -6.93
CA VAL A 87 -2.50 5.35 -8.32
C VAL A 87 -3.14 6.65 -8.81
N PRO A 88 -2.53 7.82 -8.52
CA PRO A 88 -3.03 9.12 -8.95
C PRO A 88 -3.39 9.15 -10.45
N SER A 89 -4.53 9.77 -10.77
CA SER A 89 -4.97 9.97 -12.16
C SER A 89 -3.99 10.85 -12.98
N THR A 90 -3.21 11.69 -12.30
CA THR A 90 -2.18 12.57 -12.85
C THR A 90 -0.91 11.85 -13.30
N LEU A 91 -0.71 10.58 -12.89
CA LEU A 91 0.44 9.78 -13.30
C LEU A 91 0.45 9.51 -14.80
N ASP A 92 1.63 9.25 -15.36
CA ASP A 92 1.75 8.81 -16.75
C ASP A 92 0.93 7.53 -17.02
N VAL A 93 0.30 7.46 -18.19
CA VAL A 93 -0.61 6.37 -18.57
C VAL A 93 0.09 5.02 -18.50
N LYS A 94 1.36 4.97 -18.94
CA LYS A 94 2.18 3.75 -18.87
C LYS A 94 2.37 3.30 -17.43
N LYS A 95 2.72 4.23 -16.52
CA LYS A 95 2.88 3.93 -15.09
C LYS A 95 1.59 3.41 -14.48
N ARG A 96 0.45 4.07 -14.72
CA ARG A 96 -0.85 3.62 -14.20
C ARG A 96 -1.19 2.20 -14.66
N MET A 97 -0.92 1.87 -15.94
CA MET A 97 -1.11 0.52 -16.46
C MET A 97 -0.22 -0.51 -15.75
N ILE A 98 1.05 -0.17 -15.51
CA ILE A 98 2.00 -1.05 -14.82
C ILE A 98 1.55 -1.28 -13.37
N TYR A 99 1.15 -0.23 -12.66
CA TYR A 99 0.62 -0.34 -11.31
C TYR A 99 -0.69 -1.16 -11.27
N ALA A 100 -1.61 -0.96 -12.21
CA ALA A 100 -2.85 -1.75 -12.25
C ALA A 100 -2.57 -3.25 -12.46
N ALA A 101 -1.65 -3.60 -13.35
CA ALA A 101 -1.35 -5.00 -13.65
C ALA A 101 -0.47 -5.69 -12.58
N SER A 102 0.48 -4.98 -11.99
CA SER A 102 1.44 -5.53 -11.02
C SER A 102 0.85 -5.72 -9.62
N LYS A 103 -0.28 -5.06 -9.34
CA LYS A 103 -1.03 -5.17 -8.10
C LYS A 103 -1.31 -6.61 -7.68
N SER A 104 -1.75 -7.45 -8.62
CA SER A 104 -2.06 -8.86 -8.38
C SER A 104 -0.85 -9.68 -7.92
N VAL A 105 0.35 -9.33 -8.40
CA VAL A 105 1.61 -9.98 -8.04
C VAL A 105 1.98 -9.69 -6.59
N LEU A 106 1.85 -8.43 -6.17
CA LEU A 106 2.08 -8.06 -4.77
C LEU A 106 1.06 -8.74 -3.87
N LYS A 107 -0.24 -8.59 -4.18
CA LYS A 107 -1.33 -9.11 -3.34
C LYS A 107 -1.26 -10.62 -3.12
N SER A 108 -0.91 -11.38 -4.16
CA SER A 108 -0.75 -12.85 -4.03
C SER A 108 0.41 -13.25 -3.11
N SER A 109 1.42 -12.38 -2.96
CA SER A 109 2.53 -12.59 -2.03
C SER A 109 2.18 -12.21 -0.57
N LEU A 110 1.19 -11.33 -0.37
CA LEU A 110 0.81 -10.77 0.94
C LEU A 110 -0.41 -11.51 1.53
N ILE A 111 -0.18 -12.72 2.03
CA ILE A 111 -1.26 -13.61 2.48
C ILE A 111 -1.91 -13.11 3.78
N GLY A 112 -3.24 -12.95 3.77
CA GLY A 112 -4.05 -12.62 4.96
C GLY A 112 -4.58 -11.19 5.00
N ILE A 113 -4.42 -10.43 3.92
CA ILE A 113 -5.12 -9.17 3.69
C ILE A 113 -6.60 -9.47 3.47
N LYS A 114 -7.48 -8.80 4.22
CA LYS A 114 -8.94 -9.02 4.15
C LYS A 114 -9.66 -7.97 3.31
N HIS A 115 -9.19 -6.73 3.36
CA HIS A 115 -9.82 -5.63 2.66
C HIS A 115 -8.84 -4.88 1.78
N GLU A 116 -9.42 -4.15 0.84
CA GLU A 116 -8.73 -3.43 -0.19
C GLU A 116 -9.41 -2.08 -0.43
N VAL A 117 -8.57 -1.07 -0.59
CA VAL A 117 -8.95 0.29 -0.97
C VAL A 117 -8.15 0.64 -2.22
N GLU A 118 -8.83 1.15 -3.23
CA GLU A 118 -8.23 1.72 -4.43
C GLU A 118 -8.54 3.21 -4.42
N ALA A 119 -7.52 4.03 -4.64
CA ALA A 119 -7.66 5.47 -4.66
C ALA A 119 -6.82 6.04 -5.79
N ASN A 120 -7.44 6.93 -6.57
CA ASN A 120 -6.83 7.64 -7.69
C ASN A 120 -6.84 9.17 -7.48
N ASP A 121 -7.55 9.64 -6.45
CA ASP A 121 -7.61 11.03 -6.02
C ASP A 121 -7.44 11.17 -4.50
N VAL A 122 -6.95 12.31 -4.05
CA VAL A 122 -6.56 12.59 -2.66
C VAL A 122 -7.76 12.52 -1.70
N ASP A 123 -8.95 12.71 -2.23
CA ASP A 123 -10.22 12.59 -1.51
C ASP A 123 -10.65 11.12 -1.33
N GLU A 124 -10.16 10.19 -2.18
CA GLU A 124 -10.45 8.75 -2.08
C GLU A 124 -9.54 8.03 -1.07
N ILE A 125 -8.51 8.72 -0.57
CA ILE A 125 -7.55 8.22 0.42
C ILE A 125 -7.75 8.92 1.78
N GLU A 126 -9.02 9.06 2.19
CA GLU A 126 -9.37 9.52 3.53
C GLU A 126 -9.44 8.37 4.54
N GLU A 127 -9.18 8.68 5.82
CA GLU A 127 -9.18 7.68 6.90
C GLU A 127 -10.54 7.00 7.04
N GLU A 128 -11.61 7.72 6.73
CA GLU A 128 -12.97 7.21 6.78
C GLU A 128 -13.16 5.99 5.85
N GLU A 129 -12.48 5.94 4.69
CA GLU A 129 -12.55 4.78 3.80
C GLU A 129 -11.92 3.54 4.43
N LEU A 130 -10.79 3.69 5.13
CA LEU A 130 -10.18 2.58 5.88
C LEU A 130 -11.09 2.16 7.04
N ARG A 131 -11.67 3.12 7.75
CA ARG A 131 -12.61 2.87 8.85
C ARG A 131 -13.83 2.08 8.38
N LYS A 132 -14.40 2.42 7.23
CA LYS A 132 -15.53 1.70 6.61
C LYS A 132 -15.15 0.26 6.29
N LYS A 133 -13.93 0.00 5.80
CA LYS A 133 -13.44 -1.36 5.52
C LYS A 133 -13.14 -2.17 6.77
N ALA A 134 -12.71 -1.53 7.86
CA ALA A 134 -12.43 -2.19 9.13
C ALA A 134 -13.67 -2.37 10.02
N SER A 135 -14.82 -1.81 9.62
CA SER A 135 -16.06 -1.86 10.38
C SER A 135 -16.87 -3.14 10.15
#